data_AF-A0A0C3DNU4-F1
#
_entry.id   AF-A0A0C3DNU4-F1
#
_cell.length_a   1.000
_cell.length_b   1.000
_cell.length_c   1.000
_cell.angle_alpha   90.00
_cell.angle_beta   90.00
_cell.angle_gamma   90.00
#
_symmetry.space_group_name_H-M   'P 1'
#
loop_
_entity.id
_entity.type
_entity.pdbx_description
1 polymer ?
#
loop_
_entity_poly.entity_id
_entity_poly.type
_entity_poly.pdbx_seq_one_letter_code
_entity_poly.pdbx_strand_id
1 'polypeptide(L)'
;QVRFSLMSSPVFSCMDTVTNSEQFYNSLFELFKDLDEKQEVNELLVWWNRQIFPTYLTAQRPPMRNSTLVRIQERRARIKTTGNTLDANY
;
A
#
# COMPACT_ATOMS: atom_id res chain seq x y z
N GLN A 1 30.22 -1.65 9.21
CA GLN A 1 29.35 -2.78 9.64
C GLN A 1 28.21 -2.19 10.45
N VAL A 2 27.00 -2.15 9.90
CA VAL A 2 25.80 -1.60 10.56
C VAL A 2 25.06 -2.78 11.19
N ARG A 3 24.99 -2.84 12.52
CA ARG A 3 24.23 -3.89 13.22
C ARG A 3 22.83 -3.37 13.55
N PHE A 4 21.82 -3.85 12.84
CA PHE A 4 20.43 -3.78 13.28
C PHE A 4 20.23 -4.83 14.38
N SER A 5 20.53 -4.47 15.63
CA SER A 5 20.18 -5.30 16.78
C SER A 5 18.87 -4.78 17.38
N LEU A 6 17.74 -5.21 16.82
CA LEU A 6 16.42 -5.05 17.44
C LEU A 6 16.08 -6.18 18.43
N MET A 7 17.07 -6.98 18.85
CA MET A 7 16.82 -8.26 19.55
C MET A 7 17.61 -8.43 20.87
N SER A 8 18.07 -7.35 21.51
CA SER A 8 18.80 -7.46 22.79
C SER A 8 17.93 -7.30 24.03
N SER A 9 16.61 -7.24 23.88
CA SER A 9 15.69 -7.24 25.02
C SER A 9 14.57 -8.25 24.76
N PRO A 10 14.18 -9.08 25.74
CA PRO A 10 13.10 -10.04 25.57
C PRO A 10 11.75 -9.32 25.62
N VAL A 11 11.48 -8.39 24.70
CA VAL A 11 10.28 -7.52 24.72
C VAL A 11 9.15 -8.05 23.84
N PHE A 12 9.27 -9.28 23.34
CA PHE A 12 8.24 -9.90 22.53
C PHE A 12 7.87 -11.26 23.11
N SER A 13 7.38 -11.25 24.35
CA SER A 13 6.63 -12.38 24.90
C SER A 13 5.14 -12.04 24.80
N CYS A 14 4.35 -12.86 24.10
CA CYS A 14 2.89 -12.74 24.01
C CYS A 14 2.20 -12.71 25.40
N MET A 15 2.89 -13.20 26.43
CA MET A 15 2.42 -13.28 27.82
C MET A 15 2.77 -12.04 28.66
N ASP A 16 3.53 -11.07 28.14
CA ASP A 16 3.95 -9.89 28.89
C ASP A 16 2.87 -8.80 28.85
N THR A 17 2.05 -8.72 29.90
CA THR A 17 1.01 -7.69 30.06
C THR A 17 1.56 -6.27 30.18
N VAL A 18 2.86 -6.11 30.43
CA VAL A 18 3.53 -4.80 30.46
C VAL A 18 3.78 -4.28 29.03
N THR A 19 3.95 -5.17 28.06
CA THR A 19 4.10 -4.83 26.64
C THR A 19 3.10 -5.63 25.83
N ASN A 20 1.82 -5.27 25.92
CA ASN A 20 0.79 -5.85 25.05
C ASN A 20 0.95 -5.32 23.61
N SER A 21 2.01 -5.77 22.95
CA SER A 21 2.36 -5.37 21.58
C SER A 21 1.25 -5.77 20.60
N GLU A 22 0.56 -6.88 20.86
CA GLU A 22 -0.57 -7.30 20.05
C GLU A 22 -1.70 -6.27 20.09
N GLN A 23 -2.14 -5.87 21.29
CA GLN A 23 -3.16 -4.84 21.44
C GLN A 23 -2.72 -3.51 20.85
N PHE A 24 -1.45 -3.13 21.05
CA PHE A 24 -0.89 -1.92 20.46
C PHE A 24 -0.98 -1.92 18.92
N TYR A 25 -0.52 -2.98 18.26
CA TYR A 25 -0.58 -3.07 16.80
C TYR A 25 -2.02 -3.20 16.28
N ASN A 26 -2.90 -3.88 17.00
CA ASN A 26 -4.32 -3.96 16.65
C ASN A 26 -5.00 -2.60 16.75
N SER A 27 -4.75 -1.83 17.81
CA SER A 27 -5.25 -0.46 17.96
C SER A 27 -4.72 0.47 16.88
N LEU A 28 -3.43 0.36 16.54
CA LEU A 28 -2.82 1.12 15.44
C LEU A 28 -3.43 0.74 14.07
N PHE A 29 -3.78 -0.53 13.88
CA PHE A 29 -4.43 -0.97 12.64
C PHE A 29 -5.86 -0.44 12.51
N GLU A 30 -6.62 -0.39 13.61
CA GLU A 30 -7.95 0.24 13.62
C GLU A 30 -7.85 1.75 13.34
N LEU A 31 -6.84 2.41 13.92
CA LEU A 31 -6.55 3.82 13.66
C LEU A 31 -6.34 4.10 12.16
N PHE A 32 -5.57 3.26 11.48
CA PHE A 32 -5.32 3.40 10.04
C PHE A 32 -6.55 3.15 9.14
N LYS A 33 -7.63 2.59 9.69
CA LYS A 33 -8.90 2.44 8.97
C LYS A 33 -9.81 3.65 9.12
N ASP A 34 -9.53 4.55 10.06
CA ASP A 34 -10.29 5.77 10.23
C ASP A 34 -10.20 6.62 8.96
N LEU A 35 -11.36 7.08 8.47
CA LEU A 35 -11.45 7.87 7.26
C LEU A 35 -10.81 9.25 7.43
N ASP A 36 -10.84 9.79 8.66
CA ASP A 36 -10.26 11.09 8.97
C ASP A 36 -8.72 11.02 8.97
N GLU A 37 -8.15 9.88 9.38
CA GLU A 37 -6.70 9.70 9.44
C GLU A 37 -6.08 9.14 8.14
N LYS A 38 -6.91 8.56 7.26
CA LYS A 38 -6.48 7.93 6.01
C LYS A 38 -5.63 8.85 5.12
N GLN A 39 -5.90 10.15 5.13
CA GLN A 39 -5.11 11.12 4.37
C GLN A 39 -3.67 11.21 4.90
N GLU A 40 -3.52 11.36 6.22
CA GLU A 40 -2.21 11.45 6.87
C GLU A 40 -1.43 10.13 6.75
N VAL A 41 -2.12 9.00 6.90
CA VAL A 41 -1.53 7.66 6.70
C VAL A 41 -1.02 7.49 5.27
N ASN A 42 -1.77 7.97 4.28
CA ASN A 42 -1.35 7.91 2.88
C ASN A 42 -0.14 8.82 2.61
N GLU A 43 -0.11 10.02 3.19
CA GLU A 43 1.05 10.91 3.12
C GLU A 43 2.29 10.30 3.78
N LEU A 44 2.13 9.66 4.93
CA LEU A 44 3.19 8.93 5.62
C LEU A 44 3.70 7.77 4.77
N LEU A 45 2.82 7.02 4.12
CA LEU A 45 3.17 5.93 3.22
C LEU A 45 3.97 6.44 2.01
N VAL A 46 3.56 7.58 1.43
CA VAL A 46 4.28 8.23 0.33
C VAL A 46 5.67 8.68 0.78
N TRP A 47 5.77 9.32 1.96
CA TRP A 47 7.04 9.74 2.53
C TRP A 47 7.97 8.55 2.78
N TRP A 48 7.46 7.49 3.41
CA TRP A 48 8.21 6.27 3.70
C TRP A 48 8.74 5.62 2.43
N ASN A 49 7.89 5.46 1.42
CA ASN A 49 8.28 4.85 0.15
C ASN A 49 9.35 5.68 -0.59
N ARG A 50 9.35 7.01 -0.46
CA ARG A 50 10.42 7.87 -1.00
C ARG A 50 11.77 7.63 -0.31
N GLN A 51 11.78 7.37 1.00
CA GLN A 51 13.02 7.15 1.75
C GLN A 51 13.59 5.74 1.51
N ILE A 52 12.74 4.72 1.48
CA ILE A 52 13.16 3.33 1.38
C ILE A 52 13.40 2.88 -0.06
N PHE A 53 12.62 3.38 -1.02
CA PHE A 53 12.69 2.95 -2.41
C PHE A 53 13.16 4.09 -3.32
N PRO A 54 14.44 4.10 -3.75
CA PRO A 54 15.00 5.13 -4.63
C PRO A 54 14.20 5.33 -5.95
N THR A 55 13.58 4.26 -6.44
CA THR A 55 12.81 4.24 -7.70
C THR A 55 11.36 4.70 -7.53
N TYR A 56 10.89 4.94 -6.31
CA TYR A 56 9.49 5.33 -6.05
C TYR A 56 9.12 6.64 -6.78
N LEU A 57 10.05 7.59 -6.83
CA LEU A 57 9.88 8.85 -7.56
C LEU A 57 9.84 8.65 -9.08
N THR A 58 10.46 7.61 -9.61
CA THR A 58 10.47 7.31 -11.05
C THR A 58 9.19 6.59 -11.50
N ALA A 59 8.58 5.80 -10.61
CA ALA A 59 7.34 5.06 -10.84
C ALA A 59 6.08 5.94 -10.80
N GLN A 60 6.11 7.09 -10.10
CA GLN A 60 5.02 8.08 -10.12
C GLN A 60 4.95 8.92 -11.40
N ARG A 61 5.90 8.76 -12.34
CA ARG A 61 5.78 9.42 -13.64
C ARG A 61 4.49 8.98 -14.31
N PRO A 62 3.68 9.92 -14.85
CA PRO A 62 2.52 9.54 -15.64
C PRO A 62 2.97 8.54 -16.71
N PRO A 63 2.24 7.43 -16.90
CA PRO A 63 2.62 6.44 -17.87
C PRO A 63 2.78 7.16 -19.21
N MET A 64 4.00 7.08 -19.76
CA MET A 64 4.31 7.65 -21.07
C MET A 64 3.22 7.19 -22.05
N ARG A 65 2.74 8.07 -22.94
CA ARG A 65 1.59 7.80 -23.83
C ARG A 65 1.67 6.46 -24.59
N ASN A 66 2.88 5.92 -24.75
CA ASN A 66 3.18 4.70 -25.50
C ASN A 66 3.51 3.50 -24.58
N SER A 67 3.34 3.65 -23.27
CA SER A 67 3.67 2.64 -22.26
C SER A 67 2.82 1.38 -22.49
N THR A 68 3.44 0.23 -22.27
CA THR A 68 2.78 -1.08 -22.27
C THR A 68 1.53 -1.08 -21.38
N LEU A 69 1.56 -0.32 -20.27
CA LEU A 69 0.46 -0.18 -19.32
C LEU A 69 -0.76 0.52 -19.93
N VAL A 70 -0.54 1.58 -20.73
CA VAL A 70 -1.62 2.29 -21.47
C VAL A 70 -2.28 1.34 -22.47
N ARG A 71 -1.47 0.57 -23.22
CA ARG A 71 -1.97 -0.43 -24.17
C ARG A 71 -2.77 -1.54 -23.49
N ILE A 72 -2.35 -1.96 -22.30
CA ILE A 72 -3.08 -2.96 -21.50
C ILE A 72 -4.41 -2.39 -20.99
N GLN A 73 -4.42 -1.14 -20.50
CA GLN A 73 -5.65 -0.47 -20.07
C GLN A 73 -6.64 -0.25 -21.22
N GLU A 74 -6.18 0.22 -22.38
CA GLU A 74 -7.01 0.36 -23.59
C GLU A 74 -7.61 -0.98 -24.02
N ARG A 75 -6.81 -2.05 -24.02
CA ARG A 75 -7.31 -3.40 -24.33
C ARG A 75 -8.39 -3.83 -23.33
N ARG A 76 -8.18 -3.60 -22.03
CA ARG A 76 -9.16 -3.92 -20.98
C ARG A 76 -10.44 -3.09 -21.12
N ALA A 77 -10.34 -1.81 -21.45
CA ALA A 77 -11.48 -0.94 -21.70
C ALA A 77 -12.34 -1.45 -22.87
N ARG A 78 -11.71 -1.81 -23.99
CA ARG A 78 -12.38 -2.38 -25.18
C ARG A 78 -13.11 -3.69 -24.87
N ILE A 79 -12.46 -4.61 -24.16
CA ILE A 79 -13.07 -5.88 -23.76
C ILE A 79 -14.27 -5.64 -22.85
N LYS A 80 -14.17 -4.69 -21.90
CA LYS A 80 -15.28 -4.33 -21.02
C LYS A 80 -16.47 -3.73 -21.78
N THR A 81 -16.23 -2.96 -22.85
CA THR A 81 -17.31 -2.41 -23.69
C THR A 81 -17.97 -3.50 -24.54
N THR A 82 -17.19 -4.42 -25.11
CA THR A 82 -17.72 -5.53 -25.91
C THR A 82 -18.52 -6.53 -25.07
N GLY A 83 -18.08 -6.85 -23.85
CA GLY A 83 -18.86 -7.65 -22.91
C GLY A 83 -20.23 -7.03 -22.61
N ASN A 84 -20.24 -5.77 -22.16
CA ASN A 84 -21.49 -5.04 -21.88
C ASN A 84 -22.44 -4.91 -23.07
N THR A 85 -21.95 -4.96 -24.32
CA THR A 85 -22.81 -4.83 -25.51
C THR A 85 -23.48 -6.15 -25.89
N LEU A 86 -22.86 -7.29 -25.56
CA LEU A 86 -23.48 -8.61 -25.70
C LEU A 86 -24.53 -8.86 -24.61
N ASP A 87 -24.31 -8.29 -23.43
CA ASP A 87 -25.22 -8.42 -22.29
C ASP A 87 -26.43 -7.45 -22.35
N ALA A 88 -26.34 -6.37 -23.15
CA ALA A 88 -27.39 -5.35 -23.31
C ALA A 88 -28.32 -5.58 -24.52
N ASN A 89 -28.09 -6.63 -25.33
CA ASN A 89 -28.90 -6.99 -26.48
C ASN A 89 -29.78 -8.24 -26.24
N TYR A 90 -30.14 -8.51 -24.99
CA TYR A 90 -31.12 -9.53 -24.61
C TYR A 90 -32.18 -8.96 -23.68
#